data_AF-A0AAQ3N3R2-F1
#
_entry.id   AF-A0AAQ3N3R2-F1
#
_cell.length_a   1.000
_cell.length_b   1.000
_cell.length_c   1.000
_cell.angle_alpha   90.00
_cell.angle_beta   90.00
_cell.angle_gamma   90.00
#
_symmetry.space_group_name_H-M   'P 1'
#
loop_
_entity.id
_entity.type
_entity.pdbx_description
1 polymer ?
#
loop_
_entity_poly.entity_id
_entity_poly.type
_entity_poly.pdbx_seq_one_letter_code
_entity_poly.pdbx_strand_id
1 'polypeptide(L)'
;MLKMKAFVSVFVVLVLCSCAAAIKECTNIPTQSHTFTHQLLSSKNETWKEEVMSHYHLTPTDESAWADMLPRKFLSERQQHDWAVMYKNIKNMGVFKSPEGFLKEVPLEDVRLHQNSIHGTAQRTNLEYLLMLDVDRLIWSFRKTAGLPTPGTPYGGWEDPKEELRGHFVG
;
A
#
# COMPACT_ATOMS: atom_id res chain seq x y z
N MET A 1 22.54 -40.20 32.10
CA MET A 1 23.00 -39.12 31.19
C MET A 1 22.09 -38.88 29.97
N LEU A 2 21.48 -39.90 29.36
CA LEU A 2 20.64 -39.72 28.16
C LEU A 2 19.35 -38.91 28.38
N LYS A 3 18.66 -39.11 29.51
CA LYS A 3 17.41 -38.41 29.85
C LYS A 3 17.59 -36.89 30.02
N MET A 4 18.73 -36.46 30.56
CA MET A 4 19.04 -35.05 30.80
C MET A 4 19.35 -34.30 29.49
N LYS A 5 20.03 -34.98 28.54
CA LYS A 5 20.28 -34.44 27.20
C LYS A 5 18.98 -34.30 26.40
N ALA A 6 18.08 -35.29 26.49
CA ALA A 6 16.77 -35.21 25.84
C ALA A 6 15.92 -34.07 26.40
N PHE A 7 15.92 -33.88 27.73
CA PHE A 7 15.19 -32.79 28.37
C PHE A 7 15.72 -31.41 27.95
N VAL A 8 17.05 -31.25 27.91
CA VAL A 8 17.69 -30.01 27.44
C VAL A 8 17.40 -29.76 25.96
N SER A 9 17.43 -30.78 25.10
CA SER A 9 17.03 -30.62 23.69
C SER A 9 15.58 -30.20 23.52
N VAL A 10 14.64 -30.80 24.27
CA VAL A 10 13.22 -30.43 24.21
C VAL A 10 13.01 -29.00 24.72
N PHE A 11 13.71 -28.61 25.80
CA PHE A 11 13.63 -27.26 26.33
C PHE A 11 14.21 -26.22 25.35
N VAL A 12 15.33 -26.52 24.70
CA VAL A 12 15.92 -25.67 23.66
C VAL A 12 15.00 -25.57 22.45
N VAL A 13 14.38 -26.65 22.01
CA VAL A 13 13.38 -26.62 20.92
C VAL A 13 12.16 -25.79 21.31
N LEU A 14 11.65 -25.92 22.53
CA LEU A 14 10.51 -25.13 23.01
C LEU A 14 10.85 -23.64 23.10
N VAL A 15 12.03 -23.27 23.60
CA VAL A 15 12.50 -21.88 23.66
C VAL A 15 12.71 -21.30 22.26
N LEU A 16 13.32 -22.06 21.34
CA LEU A 16 13.51 -21.61 19.95
C LEU A 16 12.17 -21.49 19.20
N CYS A 17 11.20 -22.36 19.48
CA CYS A 17 9.87 -22.33 18.85
C CYS A 17 9.01 -21.17 19.41
N SER A 18 9.15 -20.84 20.70
CA SER A 18 8.47 -19.68 21.30
C SER A 18 9.11 -18.34 20.95
N CYS A 19 10.41 -18.29 20.62
CA CYS A 19 11.05 -17.09 20.06
C CYS A 19 10.66 -16.82 18.59
N ALA A 20 10.38 -17.86 17.80
CA ALA A 20 9.87 -17.68 16.43
C ALA A 20 8.39 -17.24 16.40
N ALA A 21 7.68 -17.44 17.52
CA ALA A 21 6.33 -16.92 17.77
C ALA A 21 6.37 -15.57 18.52
N ALA A 22 7.44 -14.78 18.39
CA ALA A 22 7.37 -13.35 18.61
C ALA A 22 6.34 -12.80 17.63
N ILE A 23 5.12 -12.69 18.17
CA ILE A 23 3.90 -12.18 17.57
C ILE A 23 4.33 -11.01 16.68
N LYS A 24 3.99 -11.09 15.38
CA LYS A 24 3.87 -9.86 14.58
C LYS A 24 2.85 -9.02 15.32
N GLU A 25 3.36 -8.15 16.18
CA GLU A 25 2.56 -7.18 16.88
C GLU A 25 2.14 -6.24 15.77
N CYS A 26 0.91 -6.44 15.27
CA CYS A 26 0.27 -5.52 14.36
C CYS A 26 0.40 -4.17 15.04
N THR A 27 1.31 -3.35 14.53
CA THR A 27 1.63 -2.08 15.16
C THR A 27 0.39 -1.24 14.89
N ASN A 28 -0.55 -1.23 15.85
CA ASN A 28 -1.77 -0.44 15.82
C ASN A 28 -1.41 1.02 16.07
N ILE A 29 -0.41 1.52 15.35
CA ILE A 29 -0.23 2.94 15.19
C ILE A 29 -1.44 3.37 14.34
N PRO A 30 -2.30 4.26 14.83
CA PRO A 30 -3.53 4.68 14.15
C PRO A 30 -3.37 5.12 12.70
N THR A 31 -2.17 5.56 12.31
CA THR A 31 -1.81 5.98 10.95
C THR A 31 -1.33 4.84 10.04
N GLN A 32 -1.18 3.62 10.55
CA GLN A 32 -0.72 2.45 9.78
C GLN A 32 -1.74 1.32 9.69
N SER A 33 -2.84 1.39 10.45
CA SER A 33 -3.92 0.41 10.39
C SER A 33 -5.07 0.94 9.54
N HIS A 34 -5.19 0.45 8.30
CA HIS A 34 -6.31 0.77 7.40
C HIS A 34 -7.68 0.54 8.06
N THR A 35 -7.80 -0.46 8.94
CA THR A 35 -9.05 -0.72 9.66
C THR A 35 -9.38 0.41 10.64
N PHE A 36 -8.40 0.91 11.39
CA PHE A 36 -8.61 2.01 12.32
C PHE A 36 -8.89 3.31 11.56
N THR A 37 -8.13 3.57 10.48
CA THR A 37 -8.33 4.74 9.61
C THR A 37 -9.72 4.72 8.98
N HIS A 38 -10.16 3.58 8.45
CA HIS A 38 -11.52 3.42 7.94
C HIS A 38 -12.59 3.64 9.03
N GLN A 39 -12.40 3.11 10.25
CA GLN A 39 -13.32 3.35 11.38
C GLN A 39 -13.40 4.83 11.76
N LEU A 40 -12.25 5.52 11.77
CA LEU A 40 -12.16 6.94 12.05
C LEU A 40 -12.87 7.78 10.98
N LEU A 41 -12.63 7.49 9.70
CA LEU A 41 -13.23 8.19 8.56
C LEU A 41 -14.73 7.93 8.42
N SER A 42 -15.19 6.70 8.68
CA SER A 42 -16.60 6.30 8.53
C SER A 42 -17.47 6.60 9.77
N SER A 43 -16.87 6.94 10.90
CA SER A 43 -17.60 7.30 12.12
C SER A 43 -18.48 8.54 11.92
N LYS A 44 -19.61 8.60 12.65
CA LYS A 44 -20.49 9.79 12.71
C LYS A 44 -20.25 10.63 13.98
N ASN A 45 -19.34 10.20 14.85
CA ASN A 45 -19.04 10.89 16.10
C ASN A 45 -17.95 11.94 15.86
N GLU A 46 -18.36 13.18 15.62
CA GLU A 46 -17.44 14.28 15.30
C GLU A 46 -16.53 14.64 16.48
N THR A 47 -17.01 14.52 17.72
CA THR A 47 -16.20 14.79 18.92
C THR A 47 -15.04 13.80 19.05
N TRP A 48 -15.29 12.52 18.78
CA TRP A 48 -14.25 11.50 18.75
C TRP A 48 -13.28 11.71 17.58
N LYS A 49 -13.77 12.14 16.40
CA LYS A 49 -12.88 12.49 15.28
C LYS A 49 -11.97 13.65 15.63
N GLU A 50 -12.53 14.73 16.19
CA GLU A 50 -11.76 15.91 16.59
C GLU A 50 -10.75 15.57 17.68
N GLU A 51 -11.12 14.77 18.68
CA GLU A 51 -10.23 14.28 19.73
C GLU A 51 -9.08 13.47 19.11
N VAL A 52 -9.39 12.46 18.32
CA VAL A 52 -8.38 11.61 17.67
C VAL A 52 -7.50 12.44 16.74
N MET A 53 -8.05 13.29 15.87
CA MET A 53 -7.29 14.15 14.94
C MET A 53 -6.48 15.23 15.66
N SER A 54 -6.93 15.74 16.82
CA SER A 54 -6.18 16.68 17.64
C SER A 54 -4.90 16.06 18.19
N HIS A 55 -4.82 14.74 18.31
CA HIS A 55 -3.57 14.07 18.66
C HIS A 55 -2.58 13.99 17.47
N TYR A 56 -3.02 14.28 16.24
CA TYR A 56 -2.23 14.15 15.01
C TYR A 56 -2.17 15.47 14.23
N HIS A 57 -1.28 16.37 14.64
CA HIS A 57 -1.16 17.70 14.02
C HIS A 57 -0.33 17.77 12.75
N LEU A 58 0.25 16.66 12.30
CA LEU A 58 1.02 16.57 11.06
C LEU A 58 0.76 15.19 10.48
N THR A 59 0.30 15.09 9.23
CA THR A 59 0.59 13.89 8.45
C THR A 59 2.11 13.79 8.45
N PRO A 60 2.71 12.75 9.08
CA PRO A 60 4.15 12.60 9.00
C PRO A 60 4.46 12.58 7.51
N THR A 61 5.34 13.47 7.05
CA THR A 61 5.89 13.31 5.71
C THR A 61 6.41 11.87 5.64
N ASP A 62 6.26 11.19 4.51
CA ASP A 62 6.70 9.81 4.31
C ASP A 62 8.06 9.56 5.02
N GLU A 63 9.01 10.50 4.86
CA GLU A 63 10.31 10.53 5.56
C GLU A 63 10.26 10.39 7.10
N SER A 64 9.36 11.09 7.79
CA SER A 64 9.20 11.01 9.25
C SER A 64 8.53 9.72 9.72
N ALA A 65 7.58 9.16 8.94
CA ALA A 65 6.98 7.86 9.25
C ALA A 65 8.00 6.72 9.15
N TRP A 66 8.94 6.79 8.18
CA TRP A 66 10.01 5.80 8.02
C TRP A 66 11.16 5.99 9.02
N ALA A 67 11.43 7.23 9.44
CA ALA A 67 12.42 7.50 10.49
C ALA A 67 12.03 6.84 11.83
N ASP A 68 10.73 6.72 12.12
CA ASP A 68 10.23 6.06 13.34
C ASP A 68 10.36 4.54 13.33
N MET A 69 10.51 3.91 12.16
CA MET A 69 10.76 2.46 12.01
C MET A 69 12.23 2.08 12.20
N LEU A 70 13.10 3.05 12.49
CA LEU A 70 14.47 2.76 12.88
C LEU A 70 14.49 1.86 14.13
N PRO A 71 15.29 0.78 14.15
CA PRO A 71 15.55 0.03 15.37
C PRO A 71 16.27 0.97 16.36
N ARG A 72 15.51 1.64 17.25
CA ARG A 72 16.02 2.67 18.20
C ARG A 72 17.14 2.16 19.11
N LYS A 73 17.40 0.86 19.14
CA LYS A 73 18.36 0.23 20.05
C LYS A 73 19.81 0.18 19.56
N PHE A 74 20.15 0.64 18.34
CA PHE A 74 21.49 0.36 17.80
C PHE A 74 22.22 1.47 17.02
N LEU A 75 21.67 2.68 16.87
CA LEU A 75 22.29 3.71 16.03
C LEU A 75 22.58 4.99 16.83
N SER A 76 23.84 5.45 16.77
CA SER A 76 24.26 6.79 17.19
C SER A 76 23.71 7.87 16.24
N GLU A 77 23.61 9.13 16.67
CA GLU A 77 23.07 10.25 15.86
C GLU A 77 23.72 10.38 14.47
N ARG A 78 25.02 10.05 14.35
CA ARG A 78 25.74 10.05 13.07
C ARG A 78 25.21 8.97 12.11
N GLN A 79 24.93 7.78 12.63
CA GLN A 79 24.41 6.66 11.82
C GLN A 79 22.95 6.88 11.38
N GLN A 80 22.20 7.70 12.12
CA GLN A 80 20.84 8.10 11.73
C GLN A 80 20.85 9.04 10.52
N HIS A 81 21.83 9.93 10.42
CA HIS A 81 22.08 10.76 9.23
C HIS A 81 22.51 9.92 8.03
N ASP A 82 23.45 8.98 8.24
CA ASP A 82 23.93 8.09 7.18
C ASP A 82 22.80 7.21 6.60
N TRP A 83 21.88 6.74 7.47
CA TRP A 83 20.69 6.02 7.04
C TRP A 83 19.74 6.89 6.21
N ALA A 84 19.47 8.13 6.63
CA ALA A 84 18.59 9.03 5.88
C ALA A 84 19.14 9.33 4.47
N VAL A 85 20.46 9.51 4.35
CA VAL A 85 21.15 9.70 3.06
C VAL A 85 21.09 8.42 2.21
N MET A 86 21.32 7.25 2.81
CA MET A 86 21.23 5.96 2.12
C MET A 86 19.82 5.68 1.62
N TYR A 87 18.80 5.92 2.44
CA TYR A 87 17.39 5.73 2.08
C TYR A 87 16.97 6.69 0.97
N LYS A 88 17.37 7.97 1.03
CA LYS A 88 17.13 8.93 -0.04
C LYS A 88 17.76 8.44 -1.36
N ASN A 89 18.96 7.88 -1.31
CA ASN A 89 19.59 7.26 -2.47
C ASN A 89 18.82 6.04 -2.99
N ILE A 90 18.32 5.17 -2.11
CA ILE A 90 17.51 3.99 -2.49
C ILE A 90 16.15 4.40 -3.09
N LYS A 91 15.46 5.38 -2.50
CA LYS A 91 14.19 5.92 -3.04
C LYS A 91 14.42 6.56 -4.41
N ASN A 92 15.54 7.27 -4.58
CA ASN A 92 15.95 7.84 -5.86
C ASN A 92 16.44 6.77 -6.87
N MET A 93 16.88 5.59 -6.40
CA MET A 93 17.18 4.42 -7.24
C MET A 93 15.92 3.66 -7.69
N GLY A 94 14.80 3.79 -6.96
CA GLY A 94 13.49 3.24 -7.34
C GLY A 94 12.87 3.93 -8.55
N VAL A 95 13.39 5.10 -8.93
CA VAL A 95 13.26 5.60 -10.31
C VAL A 95 14.16 4.71 -11.15
N PHE A 96 13.61 3.59 -11.65
CA PHE A 96 14.24 2.74 -12.65
C PHE A 96 14.69 3.64 -13.81
N LYS A 97 15.94 4.10 -13.78
CA LYS A 97 16.62 4.56 -14.99
C LYS A 97 16.87 3.28 -15.78
N SER A 98 15.89 2.92 -16.62
CA SER A 98 16.12 1.94 -17.68
C SER A 98 17.44 2.29 -18.36
N PRO A 99 18.29 1.31 -18.68
CA PRO A 99 19.57 1.58 -19.31
C PRO A 99 19.34 2.46 -20.54
N GLU A 100 19.73 3.74 -20.43
CA GLU A 100 19.47 4.74 -21.45
C GLU A 100 20.21 4.31 -22.72
N GLY A 101 19.45 3.94 -23.76
CA GLY A 101 19.90 4.06 -25.14
C GLY A 101 20.26 2.79 -25.90
N PHE A 102 20.23 1.58 -25.31
CA PHE A 102 20.47 0.36 -26.11
C PHE A 102 19.20 -0.25 -26.69
N LEU A 103 18.13 -0.35 -25.89
CA LEU A 103 16.82 -0.81 -26.35
C LEU A 103 15.81 0.32 -26.25
N LYS A 104 14.99 0.46 -27.28
CA LYS A 104 13.87 1.40 -27.31
C LYS A 104 12.58 0.58 -27.24
N GLU A 105 11.63 1.06 -26.46
CA GLU A 105 10.27 0.56 -26.54
C GLU A 105 9.70 0.81 -27.94
N VAL A 106 8.87 -0.12 -28.41
CA VAL A 106 8.13 0.02 -29.66
C VAL A 106 6.76 0.59 -29.31
N PRO A 107 6.32 1.70 -29.93
CA PRO A 107 5.03 2.28 -29.61
C PRO A 107 3.90 1.30 -29.97
N LEU A 108 2.82 1.30 -29.20
CA LEU A 108 1.72 0.36 -29.37
C LEU A 108 1.08 0.44 -30.77
N GLU A 109 1.11 1.61 -31.41
CA GLU A 109 0.59 1.82 -32.76
C GLU A 109 1.38 1.07 -33.85
N ASP A 110 2.66 0.77 -33.60
CA ASP A 110 3.53 0.00 -34.50
C ASP A 110 3.43 -1.52 -34.29
N VAL A 111 2.69 -1.96 -33.26
CA VAL A 111 2.48 -3.38 -32.96
C VAL A 111 1.02 -3.75 -33.26
N ARG A 112 0.83 -4.80 -34.05
CA ARG A 112 -0.50 -5.37 -34.32
C ARG A 112 -0.53 -6.83 -33.88
N LEU A 113 -1.37 -7.12 -32.89
CA LEU A 113 -1.62 -8.49 -32.47
C LEU A 113 -2.43 -9.21 -33.55
N HIS A 114 -2.04 -10.43 -33.87
CA HIS A 114 -2.80 -11.25 -34.81
C HIS A 114 -4.15 -11.61 -34.20
N GLN A 115 -5.25 -11.38 -34.92
CA GLN A 115 -6.62 -11.51 -34.40
C GLN A 115 -6.93 -12.89 -33.82
N ASN A 116 -6.40 -13.94 -34.46
CA ASN A 116 -6.62 -15.33 -34.06
C ASN A 116 -5.62 -15.84 -33.02
N SER A 117 -4.75 -14.97 -32.47
CA SER A 117 -3.85 -15.34 -31.39
C SER A 117 -4.54 -15.27 -30.03
N ILE A 118 -3.95 -15.91 -29.02
CA ILE A 118 -4.41 -15.80 -27.63
C ILE A 118 -4.38 -14.34 -27.13
N HIS A 119 -3.38 -13.57 -27.56
CA HIS A 119 -3.23 -12.17 -27.17
C HIS A 119 -4.25 -11.26 -27.87
N GLY A 120 -4.56 -11.51 -29.14
CA GLY A 120 -5.63 -10.80 -29.86
C GLY A 120 -7.00 -11.06 -29.22
N THR A 121 -7.26 -12.30 -28.79
CA THR A 121 -8.48 -12.65 -28.05
C THR A 121 -8.53 -11.92 -26.70
N ALA A 122 -7.45 -11.94 -25.93
CA ALA A 122 -7.37 -11.24 -24.64
C ALA A 122 -7.55 -9.72 -24.78
N GLN A 123 -6.94 -9.09 -25.79
CA GLN A 123 -7.13 -7.67 -26.08
C GLN A 123 -8.60 -7.35 -26.37
N ARG A 124 -9.27 -8.14 -27.21
CA ARG A 124 -10.69 -7.94 -27.53
C ARG A 124 -11.57 -8.11 -26.30
N THR A 125 -11.38 -9.15 -25.51
CA THR A 125 -12.17 -9.38 -24.29
C THR A 125 -11.96 -8.25 -23.28
N ASN A 126 -10.73 -7.75 -23.12
CA ASN A 126 -10.45 -6.62 -22.25
C ASN A 126 -11.12 -5.33 -22.77
N LEU A 127 -11.09 -5.08 -24.08
CA LEU A 127 -11.77 -3.94 -24.70
C LEU A 127 -13.30 -4.01 -24.47
N GLU A 128 -13.89 -5.17 -24.69
CA GLU A 128 -15.32 -5.40 -24.44
C GLU A 128 -15.67 -5.14 -22.96
N TYR A 129 -14.86 -5.64 -22.03
CA TYR A 129 -15.04 -5.37 -20.60
C TYR A 129 -14.98 -3.88 -20.27
N LEU A 130 -13.98 -3.15 -20.78
CA LEU A 130 -13.83 -1.71 -20.54
C LEU A 130 -15.03 -0.92 -21.08
N LEU A 131 -15.56 -1.31 -22.25
CA LEU A 131 -16.73 -0.67 -22.85
C LEU A 131 -18.05 -0.99 -22.13
N MET A 132 -18.10 -2.04 -21.30
CA MET A 132 -19.26 -2.32 -20.45
C MET A 132 -19.35 -1.41 -19.21
N LEU A 133 -18.27 -0.72 -18.86
CA LEU A 133 -18.21 0.10 -17.66
C LEU A 133 -18.90 1.46 -17.90
N ASP A 134 -19.73 1.87 -16.94
CA ASP A 134 -20.40 3.16 -16.95
C ASP A 134 -19.44 4.25 -16.45
N VAL A 135 -19.08 5.16 -17.36
CA VAL A 135 -18.13 6.25 -17.11
C VAL A 135 -18.60 7.15 -15.98
N ASP A 136 -19.90 7.45 -15.87
CA ASP A 136 -20.41 8.35 -14.83
C ASP A 136 -20.24 7.74 -13.43
N ARG A 137 -20.33 6.41 -13.33
CA ARG A 137 -20.10 5.66 -12.09
C ARG A 137 -18.62 5.53 -11.75
N LEU A 138 -17.75 5.36 -12.74
CA LEU A 138 -16.28 5.29 -12.55
C LEU A 138 -15.72 6.59 -11.98
N ILE A 139 -16.14 7.74 -12.52
CA ILE A 139 -15.63 9.04 -12.09
C ILE A 139 -16.43 9.66 -10.93
N TRP A 140 -17.36 8.90 -10.35
CA TRP A 140 -18.26 9.37 -9.29
C TRP A 140 -17.49 9.93 -8.10
N SER A 141 -16.46 9.21 -7.62
CA SER A 141 -15.66 9.61 -6.46
C SER A 141 -14.84 10.89 -6.71
N PHE A 142 -14.35 11.07 -7.94
CA PHE A 142 -13.64 12.29 -8.34
C PHE A 142 -14.57 13.50 -8.35
N ARG A 143 -15.75 13.36 -8.97
CA ARG A 143 -16.77 14.42 -8.98
C ARG A 143 -17.22 14.77 -7.57
N LYS A 144 -17.46 13.77 -6.73
CA LYS A 144 -17.88 13.98 -5.34
C LYS A 144 -16.84 14.77 -4.55
N THR A 145 -15.57 14.41 -4.70
CA THR A 145 -14.44 15.08 -4.04
C THR A 145 -14.25 16.51 -4.54
N ALA A 146 -14.49 16.75 -5.83
CA ALA A 146 -14.45 18.09 -6.43
C ALA A 146 -15.69 18.95 -6.14
N GLY A 147 -16.69 18.44 -5.40
CA GLY A 147 -17.94 19.15 -5.14
C GLY A 147 -18.85 19.31 -6.37
N LEU A 148 -18.66 18.48 -7.41
CA LEU A 148 -19.44 18.49 -8.64
C LEU A 148 -20.67 17.56 -8.55
N PRO A 149 -21.68 17.75 -9.43
CA PRO A 149 -22.81 16.82 -9.53
C PRO A 149 -22.34 15.38 -9.81
N THR A 150 -22.88 14.42 -9.08
CA THR A 150 -22.50 13.01 -9.17
C THR A 150 -23.69 12.18 -9.66
N PRO A 151 -23.95 12.12 -10.99
CA PRO A 151 -25.02 11.30 -11.53
C PRO A 151 -24.77 9.81 -11.27
N GLY A 152 -25.84 9.05 -11.11
CA GLY A 152 -25.78 7.61 -10.85
C GLY A 152 -25.29 7.24 -9.45
N THR A 153 -24.95 5.97 -9.28
CA THR A 153 -24.40 5.41 -8.05
C THR A 153 -22.96 4.96 -8.27
N PRO A 154 -22.07 5.12 -7.29
CA PRO A 154 -20.69 4.64 -7.42
C PRO A 154 -20.66 3.12 -7.62
N TYR A 155 -19.55 2.61 -8.14
CA TYR A 155 -19.28 1.18 -8.06
C TYR A 155 -19.03 0.76 -6.61
N GLY A 156 -19.23 -0.53 -6.32
CA GLY A 156 -18.94 -1.10 -5.01
C GLY A 156 -17.52 -1.66 -4.93
N GLY A 157 -17.29 -2.57 -3.99
CA GLY A 157 -15.96 -3.15 -3.79
C GLY A 157 -14.95 -2.05 -3.45
N TRP A 158 -13.78 -2.06 -4.07
CA TRP A 158 -12.74 -1.05 -3.82
C TRP A 158 -13.10 0.36 -4.31
N GLU A 159 -14.15 0.50 -5.13
CA GLU A 159 -14.66 1.80 -5.60
C GLU A 159 -15.79 2.36 -4.72
N ASP A 160 -16.18 1.65 -3.66
CA ASP A 160 -17.21 2.15 -2.75
C ASP A 160 -16.76 3.47 -2.09
N PRO A 161 -17.64 4.49 -1.95
CA PRO A 161 -17.28 5.79 -1.38
C PRO A 161 -16.68 5.75 0.01
N LYS A 162 -16.92 4.67 0.77
CA LYS A 162 -16.38 4.47 2.12
C LYS A 162 -14.97 3.89 2.09
N GLU A 163 -14.56 3.25 1.01
CA GLU A 163 -13.27 2.59 0.87
C GLU A 163 -12.17 3.59 0.50
N GLU A 164 -10.97 3.37 1.02
CA GLU A 164 -9.82 4.26 0.82
C GLU A 164 -9.18 4.13 -0.57
N LEU A 165 -9.46 3.03 -1.28
CA LEU A 165 -8.90 2.74 -2.61
C LEU A 165 -9.73 3.29 -3.78
N ARG A 166 -10.86 3.94 -3.50
CA ARG A 166 -11.75 4.48 -4.53
C ARG A 166 -11.00 5.42 -5.47
N GLY A 167 -11.24 5.26 -6.76
CA GLY A 167 -10.61 6.02 -7.83
C GLY A 167 -9.29 5.43 -8.36
N HIS A 168 -8.68 4.47 -7.66
CA HIS A 168 -7.44 3.83 -8.12
C HIS A 168 -7.63 3.01 -9.40
N PHE A 169 -8.81 2.43 -9.60
CA PHE A 169 -9.06 1.64 -10.81
C PHE A 169 -9.08 2.49 -12.08
N VAL A 170 -9.52 3.76 -11.99
CA VAL A 170 -9.68 4.64 -13.15
C VAL A 170 -8.54 5.65 -13.33
N GLY A 171 -7.84 6.04 -12.25
CA GLY A 171 -6.77 7.05 -12.25
C GLY A 171 -5.40 6.47 -12.01
#